data_AF-A0A1E1W8N0-F1
#
_entry.id   AF-A0A1E1W8N0-F1
#
_cell.length_a   1.000
_cell.length_b   1.000
_cell.length_c   1.000
_cell.angle_alpha   90.00
_cell.angle_beta   90.00
_cell.angle_gamma   90.00
#
_symmetry.space_group_name_H-M   'P 1'
#
loop_
_entity.id
_entity.type
_entity.pdbx_description
1 polymer ?
#
loop_
_entity_poly.entity_id
_entity_poly.type
_entity_poly.pdbx_seq_one_letter_code
_entity_poly.pdbx_strand_id
1 'polypeptide(L)'
;MAGDQAQFFQLLNTLLSSDNDIRSQAEEAYNNIPTETKVVHLVGAVQNVELGEEGRATAAVLLRRLLSSEFFEFFPKLPFEQQAMLREQLLLTLQMDVSQQLRRKVLFILFFIIINSS
;
A
#
# COMPACT_ATOMS: atom_id res chain seq x y z
N MET A 1 -16.40 -1.80 5.73
CA MET A 1 -15.29 -1.83 6.71
C MET A 1 -14.52 -3.15 6.76
N ALA A 2 -15.14 -4.35 6.74
CA ALA A 2 -14.42 -5.61 6.44
C ALA A 2 -14.48 -6.00 4.94
N GLY A 3 -15.56 -5.62 4.25
CA GLY A 3 -15.72 -5.89 2.81
C GLY A 3 -14.70 -5.16 1.93
N ASP A 4 -14.35 -3.91 2.26
CA ASP A 4 -13.44 -3.08 1.45
C ASP A 4 -12.01 -3.64 1.38
N GLN A 5 -11.49 -4.16 2.51
CA GLN A 5 -10.18 -4.82 2.51
C GLN A 5 -10.18 -6.13 1.73
N ALA A 6 -11.21 -6.97 1.92
CA ALA A 6 -11.33 -8.22 1.18
C ALA A 6 -11.45 -7.98 -0.34
N GLN A 7 -12.20 -6.96 -0.73
CA GLN A 7 -12.36 -6.56 -2.12
C GLN A 7 -11.05 -5.99 -2.69
N PHE A 8 -10.29 -5.23 -1.90
CA PHE A 8 -8.97 -4.74 -2.28
C PHE A 8 -7.94 -5.87 -2.44
N PHE A 9 -8.00 -6.89 -1.59
CA PHE A 9 -7.16 -8.08 -1.71
C PHE A 9 -7.50 -8.90 -2.95
N GLN A 10 -8.78 -9.03 -3.28
CA GLN A 10 -9.19 -9.61 -4.55
C GLN A 10 -8.69 -8.76 -5.73
N LEU A 11 -8.76 -7.44 -5.63
CA LEU A 11 -8.25 -6.51 -6.65
C LEU A 11 -6.74 -6.66 -6.89
N LEU A 12 -5.95 -6.80 -5.82
CA LEU A 12 -4.51 -7.06 -5.90
C LEU A 12 -4.22 -8.40 -6.58
N ASN A 13 -5.02 -9.43 -6.29
CA ASN A 13 -4.88 -10.72 -6.95
C ASN A 13 -5.27 -10.66 -8.43
N THR A 14 -6.32 -9.92 -8.81
CA THR A 14 -6.66 -9.72 -10.22
C THR A 14 -5.64 -8.87 -10.97
N LEU A 15 -4.97 -7.93 -10.29
CA LEU A 15 -3.80 -7.19 -10.81
C LEU A 15 -2.60 -8.10 -11.12
N LEU A 16 -2.46 -9.21 -10.38
CA LEU A 16 -1.46 -10.25 -10.61
C LEU A 16 -1.90 -11.32 -11.61
N SER A 17 -3.16 -11.27 -12.06
CA SER A 17 -3.69 -12.23 -13.02
C SER A 17 -3.04 -12.05 -14.39
N SER A 18 -2.97 -13.15 -15.15
CA SER A 18 -2.39 -13.18 -16.50
C SER A 18 -3.32 -12.59 -17.57
N ASP A 19 -4.61 -12.43 -17.26
CA ASP A 19 -5.61 -11.85 -18.15
C ASP A 19 -5.48 -10.33 -18.24
N ASN A 20 -5.19 -9.83 -19.45
CA ASN A 20 -5.02 -8.38 -19.68
C ASN A 20 -6.33 -7.59 -19.44
N ASP A 21 -7.49 -8.15 -19.77
CA ASP A 21 -8.80 -7.53 -19.53
C ASP A 21 -9.08 -7.37 -18.03
N ILE A 22 -8.87 -8.45 -17.27
CA ILE A 22 -9.04 -8.47 -15.82
C ILE A 22 -8.05 -7.50 -15.15
N ARG A 23 -6.80 -7.46 -15.62
CA ARG A 23 -5.79 -6.52 -15.09
C ARG A 23 -6.18 -5.07 -15.35
N SER A 24 -6.59 -4.73 -16.58
CA SER A 24 -7.05 -3.37 -16.91
C SER A 24 -8.26 -2.96 -16.07
N GLN A 25 -9.25 -3.84 -15.91
CA GLN A 25 -10.43 -3.55 -15.10
C GLN A 25 -10.06 -3.37 -13.60
N ALA A 26 -9.11 -4.17 -13.10
CA ALA A 26 -8.58 -4.02 -11.76
C ALA A 26 -7.79 -2.72 -11.58
N GLU A 27 -6.99 -2.29 -12.57
CA GLU A 27 -6.31 -0.99 -12.59
C GLU A 27 -7.30 0.18 -12.60
N GLU A 28 -8.40 0.05 -13.34
CA GLU A 28 -9.45 1.08 -13.41
C GLU A 28 -10.21 1.19 -12.08
N ALA A 29 -10.63 0.05 -11.52
CA ALA A 29 -11.26 -0.01 -10.21
C ALA A 29 -10.30 0.47 -9.12
N TYR A 30 -9.00 0.14 -9.21
CA TYR A 30 -7.98 0.69 -8.34
C TYR A 30 -7.95 2.21 -8.49
N ASN A 31 -7.81 2.75 -9.70
CA ASN A 31 -7.72 4.19 -9.94
C ASN A 31 -8.94 4.96 -9.43
N ASN A 32 -10.14 4.38 -9.48
CA ASN A 32 -11.37 4.97 -8.93
C ASN A 32 -11.39 5.12 -7.41
N ILE A 33 -10.56 4.37 -6.65
CA ILE A 33 -10.51 4.49 -5.18
C ILE A 33 -9.80 5.81 -4.80
N PRO A 34 -10.30 6.58 -3.82
CA PRO A 34 -9.59 7.76 -3.33
C PRO A 34 -8.19 7.40 -2.82
N THR A 35 -7.21 8.27 -3.12
CA THR A 35 -5.80 8.09 -2.71
C THR A 35 -5.66 7.85 -1.19
N GLU A 36 -6.47 8.53 -0.39
CA GLU A 36 -6.58 8.36 1.06
C GLU A 36 -6.91 6.94 1.49
N THR A 37 -7.94 6.38 0.87
CA THR A 37 -8.42 5.03 1.14
C THR A 37 -7.43 3.99 0.59
N LYS A 38 -6.87 4.20 -0.61
CA LYS A 38 -5.83 3.34 -1.21
C LYS A 38 -4.65 3.17 -0.28
N VAL A 39 -4.13 4.26 0.27
CA VAL A 39 -2.94 4.24 1.12
C VAL A 39 -3.18 3.39 2.38
N VAL A 40 -4.33 3.56 3.04
CA VAL A 40 -4.71 2.75 4.20
C VAL A 40 -4.86 1.28 3.83
N HIS A 41 -5.54 0.97 2.71
CA HIS A 41 -5.72 -0.42 2.25
C HIS A 41 -4.41 -1.09 1.86
N LEU A 42 -3.52 -0.39 1.15
CA LEU A 42 -2.20 -0.90 0.77
C LEU A 42 -1.34 -1.22 1.99
N VAL A 43 -1.37 -0.36 3.00
CA VAL A 43 -0.59 -0.58 4.23
C VAL A 43 -1.11 -1.78 5.00
N GLY A 44 -2.43 -1.90 5.14
CA GLY A 44 -3.07 -3.10 5.68
C GLY A 44 -2.74 -4.36 4.86
N ALA A 45 -2.68 -4.25 3.53
CA ALA A 45 -2.30 -5.35 2.64
C ALA A 45 -0.84 -5.79 2.81
N VAL A 46 0.08 -4.85 3.05
CA VAL A 46 1.50 -5.17 3.30
C VAL A 46 1.67 -5.91 4.63
N GLN A 47 0.86 -5.61 5.63
CA GLN A 47 0.85 -6.29 6.92
C GLN A 47 0.10 -7.62 6.91
N ASN A 48 -0.83 -7.79 5.98
CA ASN A 48 -1.65 -8.97 5.94
C ASN A 48 -0.86 -10.19 5.48
N VAL A 49 -0.56 -11.08 6.43
CA VAL A 49 0.16 -12.33 6.20
C VAL A 49 -0.68 -13.30 5.34
N GLU A 50 -2.00 -13.19 5.38
CA GLU A 50 -2.92 -14.03 4.60
C GLU A 50 -2.87 -13.75 3.10
N LEU A 51 -2.34 -12.58 2.69
CA LEU A 51 -2.22 -12.18 1.29
C LEU A 51 -1.10 -12.92 0.54
N GLY A 52 -0.22 -13.62 1.26
CA GLY A 52 0.97 -14.25 0.70
C GLY A 52 2.07 -13.23 0.36
N GLU A 53 3.28 -13.73 0.06
CA GLU A 53 4.44 -12.86 -0.16
C GLU A 53 4.29 -11.96 -1.40
N GLU A 54 3.72 -12.49 -2.48
CA GLU A 54 3.52 -11.76 -3.75
C GLU A 54 2.51 -10.62 -3.61
N GLY A 55 1.40 -10.87 -2.90
CA GLY A 55 0.39 -9.85 -2.62
C GLY A 55 0.97 -8.70 -1.79
N ARG A 56 1.70 -9.04 -0.71
CA ARG A 56 2.37 -8.03 0.14
C ARG A 56 3.42 -7.25 -0.65
N ALA A 57 4.20 -7.93 -1.48
CA ALA A 57 5.23 -7.30 -2.29
C ALA A 57 4.63 -6.32 -3.32
N THR A 58 3.48 -6.68 -3.91
CA THR A 58 2.73 -5.85 -4.85
C THR A 58 2.13 -4.64 -4.16
N ALA A 59 1.48 -4.84 -3.01
CA ALA A 59 0.96 -3.75 -2.19
C ALA A 59 2.06 -2.75 -1.80
N ALA A 60 3.25 -3.23 -1.39
CA ALA A 60 4.37 -2.37 -1.04
C ALA A 60 4.89 -1.56 -2.26
N VAL A 61 4.90 -2.16 -3.46
CA VAL A 61 5.33 -1.48 -4.69
C VAL A 61 4.32 -0.42 -5.10
N LEU A 62 3.03 -0.75 -5.09
CA LEU A 62 1.97 0.19 -5.41
C LEU A 62 1.95 1.36 -4.42
N LEU A 63 2.11 1.08 -3.12
CA LEU A 63 2.23 2.11 -2.09
C LEU A 63 3.42 3.03 -2.36
N ARG A 64 4.59 2.47 -2.65
CA ARG A 64 5.78 3.26 -2.99
C ARG A 64 5.55 4.13 -4.23
N ARG A 65 4.94 3.59 -5.27
CA ARG A 65 4.69 4.29 -6.54
C ARG A 65 3.67 5.41 -6.34
N LEU A 66 2.59 5.14 -5.61
CA LEU A 66 1.56 6.10 -5.27
C LEU A 66 2.12 7.23 -4.41
N LEU A 67 2.88 6.91 -3.36
CA LEU A 67 3.59 7.94 -2.59
C LEU A 67 4.53 8.71 -3.52
N SER A 68 5.44 8.06 -4.24
CA SER A 68 6.37 8.80 -5.11
C SER A 68 5.69 9.69 -6.18
N SER A 69 4.48 9.34 -6.61
CA SER A 69 3.73 10.09 -7.64
C SER A 69 2.84 11.18 -7.05
N GLU A 70 2.16 10.93 -5.93
CA GLU A 70 1.14 11.83 -5.36
C GLU A 70 1.53 12.43 -4.00
N PHE A 71 2.72 12.11 -3.45
CA PHE A 71 3.14 12.54 -2.11
C PHE A 71 3.01 14.04 -1.90
N PHE A 72 3.52 14.86 -2.82
CA PHE A 72 3.52 16.32 -2.66
C PHE A 72 2.10 16.92 -2.74
N GLU A 73 1.16 16.26 -3.40
CA GLU A 73 -0.21 16.77 -3.57
C GLU A 73 -1.17 16.26 -2.51
N PHE A 74 -0.91 15.06 -1.98
CA PHE A 74 -1.82 14.34 -1.09
C PHE A 74 -1.27 14.29 0.34
N PHE A 75 0.01 13.97 0.56
CA PHE A 75 0.61 13.85 1.90
C PHE A 75 0.39 15.08 2.81
N PRO A 76 0.61 16.34 2.36
CA PRO A 76 0.34 17.52 3.19
C PRO A 76 -1.16 17.79 3.39
N LYS A 77 -2.05 17.17 2.61
CA LYS A 77 -3.50 17.27 2.78
C LYS A 77 -4.05 16.24 3.77
N LEU A 78 -3.33 15.15 4.07
CA LEU A 78 -3.81 14.22 5.10
C LEU A 78 -3.70 14.84 6.49
N PRO A 79 -4.70 14.63 7.36
CA PRO A 79 -4.58 14.90 8.78
C PRO A 79 -3.41 14.15 9.42
N PHE A 80 -2.85 14.78 10.46
CA PHE A 80 -1.70 14.29 11.21
C PHE A 80 -1.91 12.86 11.74
N GLU A 81 -3.13 12.51 12.14
CA GLU A 81 -3.47 11.16 12.59
C GLU A 81 -3.20 10.10 11.53
N GLN A 82 -3.58 10.33 10.26
CA GLN A 82 -3.35 9.35 9.21
C GLN A 82 -1.88 9.26 8.82
N GLN A 83 -1.14 10.37 8.89
CA GLN A 83 0.31 10.36 8.72
C GLN A 83 1.01 9.56 9.83
N ALA A 84 0.56 9.73 11.08
CA ALA A 84 1.07 9.00 12.23
C ALA A 84 0.74 7.50 12.13
N MET A 85 -0.52 7.17 11.83
CA MET A 85 -0.97 5.79 11.61
C MET A 85 -0.17 5.13 10.49
N LEU A 86 0.10 5.81 9.38
CA LEU A 86 0.92 5.26 8.29
C LEU A 86 2.32 4.85 8.75
N ARG A 87 2.98 5.75 9.49
CA ARG A 87 4.33 5.48 10.02
C ARG A 87 4.29 4.32 11.01
N GLU A 88 3.31 4.32 11.90
CA GLU A 88 3.16 3.30 12.93
C GLU A 88 2.90 1.92 12.31
N GLN A 89 2.00 1.84 11.32
CA GLN A 89 1.74 0.59 10.60
C GLN A 89 2.99 0.11 9.85
N LEU A 90 3.69 0.98 9.12
CA LEU A 90 4.94 0.58 8.46
C LEU A 90 5.99 0.08 9.48
N LEU A 91 6.06 0.69 10.66
CA LEU A 91 6.97 0.30 11.72
C LEU A 91 6.58 -1.06 12.34
N LEU A 92 5.29 -1.30 12.54
CA LEU A 92 4.75 -2.61 12.94
C LEU A 92 5.10 -3.70 11.91
N THR A 93 4.96 -3.42 10.61
CA THR A 93 5.36 -4.37 9.55
C THR A 93 6.83 -4.74 9.64
N LEU A 94 7.71 -3.80 9.99
CA LEU A 94 9.15 -4.07 10.16
C LEU A 94 9.43 -4.94 11.39
N GLN A 95 8.64 -4.78 12.45
CA GLN A 95 8.68 -5.59 13.66
C GLN A 95 8.14 -7.01 13.44
N MET A 96 7.20 -7.19 12.50
CA MET A 96 6.73 -8.52 12.10
C MET A 96 7.84 -9.33 11.42
N ASP A 97 7.68 -10.65 11.44
CA ASP A 97 8.59 -11.58 10.75
C ASP A 97 8.32 -11.53 9.23
N VAL A 98 8.90 -10.50 8.59
CA VAL A 98 8.79 -10.25 7.16
C VAL A 98 10.11 -10.53 6.46
N SER A 99 10.01 -11.09 5.25
CA SER A 99 11.15 -11.41 4.39
C SER A 99 12.05 -10.17 4.18
N GLN A 100 13.37 -10.35 4.14
CA GLN A 100 14.33 -9.22 4.03
C GLN A 100 14.06 -8.29 2.85
N GLN A 101 13.49 -8.80 1.76
CA GLN A 101 13.11 -8.00 0.59
C GLN A 101 11.94 -7.06 0.91
N LEU A 102 10.90 -7.56 1.58
CA LEU A 102 9.76 -6.75 2.00
C LEU A 102 10.19 -5.72 3.04
N ARG A 103 11.01 -6.13 4.02
CA ARG A 103 11.60 -5.25 5.03
C ARG A 103 12.33 -4.07 4.38
N ARG A 104 13.19 -4.32 3.39
CA ARG A 104 13.90 -3.27 2.66
C ARG A 104 12.96 -2.32 1.91
N LYS A 105 11.92 -2.85 1.25
CA LYS A 105 10.91 -2.02 0.57
C LYS A 105 10.17 -1.11 1.55
N VAL A 106 9.70 -1.67 2.66
CA VAL A 106 8.97 -0.93 3.71
C VAL A 106 9.86 0.14 4.33
N LEU A 107 11.11 -0.20 4.68
CA LEU A 107 12.11 0.78 5.16
C LEU A 107 12.31 1.91 4.16
N PHE A 108 12.47 1.60 2.87
CA PHE A 108 12.65 2.62 1.84
C PHE A 108 11.45 3.59 1.79
N ILE A 109 10.22 3.06 1.88
CA ILE A 109 8.99 3.87 1.89
C ILE A 109 8.96 4.76 3.14
N LEU A 110 9.27 4.19 4.31
CA LEU A 110 9.28 4.90 5.59
C LEU A 110 10.32 6.03 5.58
N PHE A 111 11.53 5.77 5.08
CA PHE A 111 12.56 6.78 4.86
C PHE A 111 12.10 7.87 3.90
N PHE A 112 11.48 7.50 2.78
CA PHE A 112 10.96 8.47 1.81
C PHE A 112 9.93 9.41 2.45
N ILE A 113 8.99 8.86 3.24
CA ILE A 113 8.00 9.66 3.96
C ILE A 113 8.67 10.61 4.95
N ILE A 114 9.63 10.13 5.75
CA ILE A 114 10.35 10.96 6.72
C ILE A 114 11.10 12.10 6.03
N ILE A 115 11.85 11.80 4.97
CA ILE A 115 12.68 12.80 4.26
C ILE A 115 11.81 13.90 3.64
N ASN A 116 10.67 13.54 3.04
CA ASN A 116 9.81 14.52 2.36
C ASN A 116 8.79 15.17 3.30
N SER A 117 8.65 14.70 4.55
CA SER A 117 7.78 15.27 5.58
C SER A 117 8.53 16.22 6.54
N SER A 118 9.84 16.39 6.39
CA SER A 118 10.72 17.18 7.26
C SER A 118 11.03 18.57 6.72
#